data_AF-A0A7V6W2V6-F1
#
_entry.id   AF-A0A7V6W2V6-F1
#
_cell.length_a   1.000
_cell.length_b   1.000
_cell.length_c   1.000
_cell.angle_alpha   90.00
_cell.angle_beta   90.00
_cell.angle_gamma   90.00
#
_symmetry.space_group_name_H-M   'P 1'
#
loop_
_entity.id
_entity.type
_entity.pdbx_description
1 polymer ?
#
loop_
_entity_poly.entity_id
_entity_poly.type
_entity_poly.pdbx_seq_one_letter_code
_entity_poly.pdbx_strand_id
1 'polypeptide(L)'
;MKYKKYIIITIIVLFITIISYSYAAFITKIVGSEEGTTLTSGSGIVEINYDGGPAINVPDIYPREEEFLTKEFTLTGKNTYNTKMEYHIILKMNTNTFRDGALAYTLTSVNN
;
A
#
# COMPACT_ATOMS: atom_id res chain seq x y z
N MET A 1 -32.99 -36.77 -27.83
CA MET A 1 -32.86 -36.34 -26.40
C MET A 1 -31.41 -36.30 -25.90
N LYS A 2 -30.53 -37.26 -26.26
CA LYS A 2 -29.12 -37.29 -25.83
C LYS A 2 -28.34 -35.98 -26.09
N TYR A 3 -28.38 -35.44 -27.30
CA TYR A 3 -27.63 -34.23 -27.67
C TYR A 3 -28.06 -32.96 -26.94
N LYS A 4 -29.36 -32.83 -26.60
CA LYS A 4 -29.87 -31.68 -25.82
C LYS A 4 -29.24 -31.62 -24.42
N LYS A 5 -29.01 -32.77 -23.79
CA LYS A 5 -28.35 -32.86 -22.48
C LYS A 5 -26.89 -32.40 -22.56
N TYR A 6 -26.16 -32.80 -23.60
CA TYR A 6 -24.78 -32.36 -23.81
C TYR A 6 -24.70 -30.86 -24.12
N ILE A 7 -25.60 -30.33 -24.95
CA ILE A 7 -25.65 -28.88 -25.25
C ILE A 7 -25.89 -28.06 -23.97
N ILE A 8 -26.84 -28.48 -23.12
CA ILE A 8 -27.12 -27.79 -21.85
C ILE A 8 -25.91 -27.81 -20.92
N ILE A 9 -25.21 -28.96 -20.81
CA ILE A 9 -24.00 -29.07 -20.00
C ILE A 9 -22.90 -28.15 -20.53
N THR A 10 -22.69 -28.11 -21.85
CA THR A 10 -21.67 -27.24 -22.47
C THR A 10 -21.97 -25.76 -22.21
N ILE A 11 -23.23 -25.33 -22.29
CA ILE A 11 -23.64 -23.95 -21.98
C ILE A 11 -23.35 -23.59 -20.52
N ILE A 12 -23.67 -24.49 -19.58
CA ILE A 12 -23.41 -24.27 -18.15
C ILE A 12 -21.91 -24.14 -17.87
N VAL A 13 -21.08 -25.01 -18.47
CA VAL A 13 -19.62 -24.93 -18.32
C VAL A 13 -19.08 -23.61 -18.87
N LEU A 14 -19.54 -23.19 -20.06
CA LEU A 14 -19.17 -21.90 -20.64
C LEU A 14 -19.54 -20.73 -19.72
N PHE A 15 -20.75 -20.76 -19.15
CA PHE A 15 -21.21 -19.72 -18.23
C PHE A 15 -20.34 -19.63 -16.97
N ILE A 16 -20.00 -20.77 -16.37
CA ILE A 16 -19.11 -20.83 -15.20
C ILE A 16 -17.72 -20.30 -15.57
N THR A 17 -17.16 -20.68 -16.72
CA THR A 17 -15.83 -20.21 -17.14
C THR A 17 -15.76 -18.70 -17.34
N ILE A 18 -16.79 -18.07 -17.91
CA ILE A 18 -16.83 -16.62 -18.11
C ILE A 18 -16.89 -15.88 -16.77
N ILE A 19 -17.69 -16.39 -15.82
CA ILE A 19 -17.78 -15.82 -14.48
C ILE A 19 -16.44 -15.97 -13.75
N SER A 20 -15.83 -17.17 -13.77
CA SER A 20 -14.54 -17.42 -13.13
C SER A 20 -13.40 -16.57 -13.71
N TYR A 21 -13.36 -16.40 -15.04
CA TYR A 21 -12.36 -15.57 -15.70
C TYR A 21 -12.55 -14.09 -15.36
N SER A 22 -13.81 -13.62 -15.25
CA SER A 22 -14.10 -12.26 -14.82
C SER A 22 -13.61 -12.00 -13.40
N TYR A 23 -13.89 -12.91 -12.45
CA TYR A 23 -13.39 -12.76 -11.07
C TYR A 23 -11.86 -12.73 -11.01
N ALA A 24 -11.16 -13.59 -11.76
CA ALA A 24 -9.70 -13.62 -11.78
C ALA A 24 -9.08 -12.32 -12.33
N ALA A 25 -9.75 -11.65 -13.29
CA ALA A 25 -9.28 -10.39 -13.87
C ALA A 25 -9.37 -9.19 -12.89
N PHE A 26 -10.21 -9.26 -11.86
CA PHE A 26 -10.39 -8.20 -10.85
C PHE A 26 -9.64 -8.44 -9.54
N ILE A 27 -8.94 -9.58 -9.37
CA ILE A 27 -8.11 -9.79 -8.18
C ILE A 27 -6.78 -9.07 -8.37
N THR A 28 -6.65 -7.93 -7.71
CA THR A 28 -5.39 -7.24 -7.53
C THR A 28 -4.42 -8.11 -6.73
N LYS A 29 -3.41 -8.66 -7.40
CA LYS A 29 -2.31 -9.36 -6.73
C LYS A 29 -1.26 -8.33 -6.32
N ILE A 30 -1.06 -8.17 -5.01
CA ILE A 30 0.12 -7.51 -4.46
C ILE A 30 1.25 -8.55 -4.52
N VAL A 31 2.26 -8.31 -5.35
CA VAL A 31 3.40 -9.21 -5.51
C VAL A 31 4.67 -8.40 -5.28
N GLY A 32 5.41 -8.71 -4.21
CA GLY A 32 6.71 -8.10 -3.91
C GLY A 32 6.93 -7.87 -2.42
N SER A 33 8.12 -8.20 -1.94
CA SER A 33 8.67 -7.64 -0.71
C SER A 33 9.24 -6.27 -1.06
N GLU A 34 8.93 -5.27 -0.24
CA GLU A 34 9.15 -3.85 -0.50
C GLU A 34 10.63 -3.50 -0.73
N GLU A 35 11.01 -3.37 -2.00
CA GLU A 35 12.12 -2.52 -2.45
C GLU A 35 11.66 -1.76 -3.71
N GLY A 36 10.70 -0.85 -3.55
CA GLY A 36 10.21 -0.03 -4.66
C GLY A 36 8.74 0.34 -4.54
N THR A 37 8.51 1.64 -4.40
CA THR A 37 7.28 2.39 -4.15
C THR A 37 6.26 2.39 -5.30
N THR A 38 5.92 1.23 -5.87
CA THR A 38 4.90 1.17 -6.93
C THR A 38 3.95 -0.01 -6.77
N LEU A 39 2.67 0.29 -6.45
CA LEU A 39 1.57 -0.67 -6.40
C LEU A 39 0.88 -0.69 -7.77
N THR A 40 1.35 -1.54 -8.70
CA THR A 40 0.67 -1.67 -10.00
C THR A 40 -0.50 -2.65 -9.90
N SER A 41 -1.73 -2.15 -10.06
CA SER A 41 -2.95 -2.96 -10.15
C SER A 41 -3.38 -3.10 -11.62
N GLY A 42 -3.89 -4.28 -12.00
CA GLY A 42 -4.23 -4.62 -13.39
C GLY A 42 -5.34 -3.79 -14.04
N SER A 43 -5.93 -2.82 -13.34
CA SER A 43 -6.97 -1.95 -13.89
C SER A 43 -6.62 -0.44 -13.85
N GLY A 44 -5.58 -0.04 -13.09
CA GLY A 44 -5.13 1.36 -13.03
C GLY A 44 -3.85 1.53 -12.22
N ILE A 45 -3.19 2.68 -12.36
CA ILE A 45 -1.94 2.97 -11.65
C ILE A 45 -2.28 3.66 -10.34
N VAL A 46 -1.90 3.03 -9.23
CA VAL A 46 -1.87 3.62 -7.89
C VAL A 46 -0.41 3.73 -7.48
N GLU A 47 0.13 4.94 -7.52
CA GLU A 47 1.53 5.18 -7.19
C GLU A 47 1.60 5.98 -5.90
N ILE A 48 2.42 5.51 -4.97
CA ILE A 48 2.70 6.19 -3.70
C ILE A 48 4.19 6.48 -3.70
N ASN A 49 4.58 7.69 -4.06
CA ASN A 49 5.98 8.08 -4.00
C ASN A 49 6.32 8.69 -2.64
N TYR A 50 7.44 8.26 -2.07
CA TYR A 50 7.98 8.75 -0.80
C TYR A 50 9.29 9.49 -1.07
N ASP A 51 9.29 10.79 -0.83
CA ASP A 51 10.50 11.62 -0.89
C ASP A 51 10.91 12.07 0.52
N GLY A 52 12.20 11.95 0.85
CA GLY A 52 12.73 12.19 2.20
C GLY A 52 13.80 11.19 2.66
N GLY A 53 14.01 10.10 1.92
CA GLY A 53 15.05 9.10 2.20
C GLY A 53 14.77 8.19 3.42
N PRO A 54 15.44 7.03 3.55
CA PRO A 54 14.98 5.95 4.43
C PRO A 54 15.34 6.11 5.91
N ALA A 55 16.30 6.96 6.26
CA ALA A 55 16.85 7.02 7.62
C ALA A 55 16.77 8.42 8.24
N ILE A 56 16.61 8.45 9.56
CA ILE A 56 16.86 9.62 10.41
C ILE A 56 18.14 9.31 11.18
N ASN A 57 19.18 10.10 10.95
CA ASN A 57 20.46 9.94 11.65
C ASN A 57 20.67 11.15 12.56
N VAL A 58 20.70 10.92 13.87
CA VAL A 58 20.97 11.95 14.87
C VAL A 58 22.10 11.44 15.78
N PRO A 59 23.31 11.99 15.69
CA PRO A 59 24.39 11.67 16.62
C PRO A 59 24.12 12.32 17.99
N ASP A 60 24.69 11.73 19.05
CA ASP A 60 24.82 12.34 20.38
C ASP A 60 23.50 12.80 21.02
N ILE A 61 22.47 11.95 20.99
CA ILE A 61 21.18 12.20 21.63
C ILE A 61 21.32 12.14 23.16
N TYR A 62 20.80 13.14 23.88
CA TYR A 62 20.73 13.19 25.35
C TYR A 62 19.36 13.72 25.83
N PRO A 63 18.97 13.58 27.10
CA PRO A 63 17.69 14.11 27.56
C PRO A 63 17.64 15.64 27.47
N ARG A 64 16.68 16.20 26.73
CA ARG A 64 16.40 17.64 26.66
C ARG A 64 14.94 17.90 26.27
N GLU A 65 14.49 19.14 26.46
CA GLU A 65 13.13 19.57 26.13
C GLU A 65 12.96 19.85 24.62
N GLU A 66 13.99 20.37 23.96
CA GLU A 66 13.89 20.75 22.56
C GLU A 66 14.06 19.56 21.61
N GLU A 67 13.37 19.60 20.47
CA GLU A 67 13.51 18.57 19.44
C GLU A 67 14.96 18.42 18.96
N PHE A 68 15.36 17.18 18.67
CA PHE A 68 16.69 16.88 18.14
C PHE A 68 16.79 17.15 16.65
N LEU A 69 15.72 16.87 15.91
CA LEU A 69 15.65 16.95 14.47
C LEU A 69 14.18 16.99 14.07
N THR A 70 13.88 17.79 13.06
CA THR A 70 12.68 17.65 12.25
C THR A 70 13.04 17.06 10.89
N LYS A 71 12.30 16.01 10.48
CA LYS A 71 12.41 15.41 9.15
C LYS A 71 11.11 15.58 8.41
N GLU A 72 11.17 16.28 7.30
CA GLU A 72 10.07 16.38 6.35
C GLU A 72 10.15 15.26 5.32
N PHE A 73 9.00 14.71 4.96
CA PHE A 73 8.87 13.79 3.85
C PHE A 73 7.59 14.11 3.09
N THR A 74 7.61 13.86 1.77
CA THR A 74 6.46 14.08 0.90
C THR A 74 5.90 12.75 0.45
N LEU A 75 4.59 12.58 0.65
CA LEU A 75 3.84 11.46 0.10
C LEU A 75 3.05 11.94 -1.11
N THR A 76 3.38 11.45 -2.30
CA THR A 76 2.62 11.77 -3.52
C THR A 76 1.80 10.58 -3.97
N GLY A 77 0.49 10.74 -3.95
CA GLY A 77 -0.46 9.76 -4.50
C GLY A 77 -0.86 10.09 -5.92
N LYS A 78 -0.67 9.16 -6.86
CA LYS A 78 -1.23 9.25 -8.21
C LYS A 78 -2.27 8.16 -8.40
N ASN A 79 -3.49 8.55 -8.75
CA ASN A 79 -4.56 7.63 -9.11
C ASN A 79 -5.06 7.96 -10.53
N THR A 80 -5.03 6.97 -11.42
CA THR A 80 -5.59 7.13 -12.78
C THR A 80 -7.12 7.08 -12.82
N TYR A 81 -7.76 6.73 -11.71
CA TYR A 81 -9.21 6.75 -11.55
C TYR A 81 -9.70 8.02 -10.84
N ASN A 82 -10.94 8.42 -11.12
CA ASN A 82 -11.62 9.49 -10.41
C ASN A 82 -12.21 9.01 -9.06
N THR A 83 -11.42 8.23 -8.31
CA THR A 83 -11.78 7.72 -6.98
C THR A 83 -10.79 8.25 -5.96
N LYS A 84 -11.28 8.51 -4.74
CA LYS A 84 -10.44 8.97 -3.64
C LYS A 84 -9.47 7.85 -3.24
N MET A 85 -8.19 8.18 -3.16
CA MET A 85 -7.15 7.27 -2.66
C MET A 85 -6.98 7.51 -1.17
N GLU A 86 -7.49 6.60 -0.35
CA GLU A 86 -7.29 6.65 1.10
C GLU A 86 -6.00 5.90 1.46
N TYR A 87 -5.25 6.45 2.43
CA TYR A 87 -3.99 5.87 2.88
C TYR A 87 -3.80 6.10 4.38
N HIS A 88 -2.99 5.24 4.98
CA HIS A 88 -2.55 5.37 6.36
C HIS A 88 -1.02 5.44 6.40
N ILE A 89 -0.49 6.37 7.18
CA ILE A 89 0.92 6.43 7.52
C ILE A 89 1.08 5.85 8.92
N ILE A 90 1.96 4.86 9.08
CA ILE A 90 2.24 4.21 10.36
C ILE A 90 3.73 4.34 10.62
N LEU A 91 4.10 4.95 11.74
CA LEU A 91 5.48 4.90 12.24
C LEU A 91 5.64 3.62 13.07
N LYS A 92 6.40 2.65 12.56
CA LYS A 92 6.72 1.41 13.26
C LYS A 92 8.17 1.42 13.72
N MET A 93 8.38 1.35 15.02
CA MET A 93 9.71 1.21 15.61
C MET A 93 10.13 -0.26 15.59
N ASN A 94 11.20 -0.58 14.85
CA ASN A 94 11.69 -1.96 14.74
C ASN A 94 12.49 -2.39 15.97
N THR A 95 13.39 -1.52 16.44
CA THR A 95 14.25 -1.76 17.60
C THR A 95 14.37 -0.48 18.41
N ASN A 96 14.23 -0.58 19.73
CA ASN A 96 14.47 0.49 20.68
C ASN A 96 15.34 -0.02 21.82
N THR A 97 16.46 0.65 22.08
CA THR A 97 17.33 0.37 23.23
C THR A 97 17.16 1.40 24.34
N PHE A 98 16.38 2.46 24.11
CA PHE A 98 16.04 3.42 25.14
C PHE A 98 14.95 2.88 26.06
N ARG A 99 14.93 3.37 27.30
CA ARG A 99 13.83 3.08 28.24
C ARG A 99 12.49 3.59 27.67
N ASP A 100 11.40 3.00 28.15
CA ASP A 100 10.05 3.40 27.76
C ASP A 100 9.84 4.92 27.98
N GLY A 101 9.27 5.57 26.96
CA GLY A 101 9.00 7.01 26.97
C GLY A 101 10.20 7.93 26.80
N ALA A 102 11.43 7.40 26.65
CA ALA A 102 12.62 8.25 26.44
C ALA A 102 12.76 8.78 25.00
N LEU A 103 12.09 8.16 24.03
CA LEU A 103 11.96 8.69 22.68
C LEU A 103 10.52 9.18 22.49
N ALA A 104 10.38 10.46 22.20
CA ALA A 104 9.12 11.09 21.83
C ALA A 104 9.20 11.58 20.39
N TYR A 105 8.09 11.50 19.68
CA TYR A 105 7.96 11.96 18.31
C TYR A 105 6.56 12.54 18.09
N THR A 106 6.48 13.54 17.24
CA THR A 106 5.23 14.12 16.77
C THR A 106 5.16 13.95 15.27
N LEU A 107 4.09 13.35 14.78
CA LEU A 107 3.82 13.27 13.34
C LEU A 107 2.78 14.32 12.98
N THR A 108 3.19 15.31 12.22
CA THR A 108 2.31 16.37 11.70
C THR A 108 2.10 16.15 10.20
N SER A 109 0.86 16.31 9.74
CA SER A 109 0.50 16.20 8.32
C SER A 109 0.01 17.55 7.80
N VAL A 110 0.50 17.95 6.62
CA VAL A 110 -0.04 19.07 5.86
C VAL A 110 -0.59 18.51 4.56
N ASN A 111 -1.90 18.65 4.36
CA ASN A 111 -2.60 18.16 3.17
C ASN A 111 -3.00 19.37 2.33
N ASN A 112 -2.51 19.43 1.10
CA ASN A 112 -2.84 20.47 0.12
C ASN A 112 -3.79 19.91 -0.94
#